data_AF-A0A960R0J6-F1
#
_entry.id   AF-A0A960R0J6-F1
#
_cell.length_a   1.000
_cell.length_b   1.000
_cell.length_c   1.000
_cell.angle_alpha   90.00
_cell.angle_beta   90.00
_cell.angle_gamma   90.00
#
_symmetry.space_group_name_H-M   'P 1'
#
loop_
_entity.id
_entity.type
_entity.pdbx_description
1 polymer ?
#
loop_
_entity_poly.entity_id
_entity_poly.type
_entity_poly.pdbx_seq_one_letter_code
_entity_poly.pdbx_strand_id
1 'polypeptide(L)'
;KGMIAEIHGKKTGCSLGRGGSMHLVDLSVGMMGSTPIVANSIPIGVGLAFSSYLKGEPLLTVSFFGEGATEEGVFAESLNFAALKKLPVLFVCENNLYSVYSPIDVRQSPERSLKKMAEAHGMLALEGNGNLVEEVFSLATTCVKSIREGNGPAFLKLDTYRYREHCGPHFDTDLGYRTLEEFQDWLERCPIKTYQKKLLSEKKITENKIEAMEKSITQEIEEAFDFADQSPFPQFDLDYELMYAE
;
A
#
# COMPACT_ATOMS: atom_id res chain seq x y z
N LYS A 1 17.13 2.48 -4.67
CA LYS A 1 18.40 2.56 -3.92
C LYS A 1 18.21 3.05 -2.48
N GLY A 2 17.70 4.28 -2.25
CA GLY A 2 17.48 4.82 -0.88
C GLY A 2 16.63 3.93 0.04
N MET A 3 15.55 3.31 -0.47
CA MET A 3 14.74 2.37 0.31
C MET A 3 15.54 1.16 0.84
N ILE A 4 16.39 0.53 0.02
CA ILE A 4 17.20 -0.62 0.45
C ILE A 4 18.26 -0.18 1.46
N ALA A 5 18.91 0.97 1.22
CA ALA A 5 19.83 1.57 2.18
C ALA A 5 19.16 1.85 3.53
N GLU A 6 17.90 2.31 3.54
CA GLU A 6 17.11 2.53 4.76
C GLU A 6 16.85 1.24 5.52
N ILE A 7 16.44 0.17 4.82
CA ILE A 7 16.24 -1.16 5.42
C ILE A 7 17.54 -1.70 6.03
N HIS A 8 18.70 -1.39 5.42
CA HIS A 8 20.03 -1.74 5.93
C HIS A 8 20.54 -0.79 7.04
N GLY A 9 19.74 0.19 7.47
CA GLY A 9 20.12 1.15 8.52
C GLY A 9 21.24 2.11 8.10
N LYS A 10 21.38 2.39 6.81
CA LYS A 10 22.46 3.22 6.25
C LYS A 10 22.08 4.69 6.22
N LYS A 11 23.05 5.58 6.39
CA LYS A 11 22.85 7.05 6.40
C LYS A 11 22.29 7.58 5.08
N THR A 12 22.53 6.87 3.98
CA THR A 12 22.03 7.15 2.63
C THR A 12 20.61 6.64 2.39
N GLY A 13 19.97 6.06 3.42
CA GLY A 13 18.57 5.69 3.42
C GLY A 13 17.65 6.91 3.32
N CYS A 14 16.42 6.69 2.87
CA CYS A 14 15.44 7.75 2.66
C CYS A 14 15.00 8.46 3.96
N SER A 15 15.21 7.82 5.11
CA SER A 15 15.01 8.35 6.46
C SER A 15 16.33 8.35 7.28
N LEU A 16 17.48 8.45 6.59
CA LEU A 16 18.83 8.48 7.16
C LEU A 16 19.22 7.23 7.98
N GLY A 17 18.62 6.08 7.69
CA GLY A 17 18.92 4.80 8.33
C GLY A 17 18.29 4.64 9.71
N ARG A 18 17.30 5.47 10.07
CA ARG A 18 16.62 5.47 11.38
C ARG A 18 15.25 4.81 11.36
N GLY A 19 14.59 4.81 10.21
CA GLY A 19 13.22 4.33 10.06
C GLY A 19 13.11 2.82 9.82
N GLY A 20 14.15 2.24 9.21
CA GLY A 20 14.17 0.83 8.84
C GLY A 20 13.05 0.46 7.87
N SER A 21 12.60 -0.80 7.90
CA SER A 21 11.55 -1.28 7.00
C SER A 21 10.15 -0.70 7.27
N MET A 22 9.91 -0.14 8.45
CA MET A 22 8.57 0.25 8.89
C MET A 22 8.29 1.76 8.77
N HIS A 23 9.32 2.61 8.72
CA HIS A 23 9.17 4.08 8.63
C HIS A 23 9.90 4.65 7.41
N LEU A 24 9.42 4.28 6.22
CA LEU A 24 9.94 4.77 4.96
C LEU A 24 9.29 6.11 4.60
N VAL A 25 10.10 7.15 4.42
CA VAL A 25 9.68 8.47 3.93
C VAL A 25 10.55 8.83 2.73
N ASP A 26 9.96 9.27 1.63
CA ASP A 26 10.67 9.83 0.49
C ASP A 26 9.82 10.92 -0.17
N LEU A 27 10.06 12.18 0.23
CA LEU A 27 9.31 13.33 -0.25
C LEU A 27 9.54 13.60 -1.75
N SER A 28 10.66 13.14 -2.32
CA SER A 28 10.99 13.36 -3.74
C SER A 28 10.04 12.62 -4.68
N VAL A 29 9.45 11.51 -4.20
CA VAL A 29 8.47 10.69 -4.93
C VAL A 29 7.06 10.81 -4.34
N GLY A 30 6.85 11.72 -3.39
CA GLY A 30 5.56 11.92 -2.72
C GLY A 30 5.18 10.83 -1.73
N MET A 31 6.14 10.01 -1.27
CA MET A 31 5.91 9.04 -0.20
C MET A 31 6.06 9.71 1.16
N MET A 32 4.92 10.05 1.76
CA MET A 32 4.85 10.87 2.96
C MET A 32 5.19 10.11 4.25
N GLY A 33 5.12 8.78 4.24
CA GLY A 33 5.50 7.96 5.39
C GLY A 33 4.75 6.64 5.50
N SER A 34 5.43 5.62 6.01
CA SER A 34 4.83 4.41 6.56
C SER A 34 5.01 4.35 8.08
N THR A 35 4.22 3.53 8.75
CA THR A 35 4.25 3.37 10.21
C THR A 35 3.91 1.93 10.58
N PRO A 36 4.52 1.35 11.63
CA PRO A 36 4.19 0.01 12.10
C PRO A 36 2.88 -0.07 12.86
N ILE A 37 2.31 1.07 13.26
CA ILE A 37 1.05 1.09 14.00
C ILE A 37 -0.11 0.98 13.01
N VAL A 38 -0.90 -0.08 13.16
CA VAL A 38 -2.06 -0.36 12.29
C VAL A 38 -2.99 0.85 12.26
N ALA A 39 -3.46 1.20 11.06
CA ALA A 39 -4.34 2.34 10.76
C ALA A 39 -3.78 3.74 11.08
N ASN A 40 -2.61 3.89 11.70
CA ASN A 40 -2.08 5.19 12.13
C ASN A 40 -1.79 6.15 10.96
N SER A 41 -1.41 5.63 9.79
CA SER A 41 -1.19 6.43 8.58
C SER A 41 -2.47 7.06 8.03
N ILE A 42 -3.65 6.49 8.32
CA ILE A 42 -4.94 6.93 7.76
C ILE A 42 -5.28 8.37 8.20
N PRO A 43 -5.34 8.71 9.50
CA PRO A 43 -5.62 10.08 9.92
C PRO A 43 -4.50 11.05 9.52
N ILE A 44 -3.24 10.60 9.43
CA ILE A 44 -2.13 11.42 8.93
C ILE A 44 -2.36 11.78 7.46
N GLY A 45 -2.73 10.81 6.62
CA GLY A 45 -3.09 11.04 5.22
C GLY A 45 -4.27 12.01 5.05
N VAL A 46 -5.29 11.89 5.90
CA VAL A 46 -6.41 12.84 5.95
C VAL A 46 -5.93 14.26 6.31
N GLY A 47 -5.01 14.39 7.27
CA GLY A 47 -4.40 15.67 7.63
C GLY A 47 -3.60 16.30 6.48
N LEU A 48 -2.84 15.49 5.72
CA LEU A 48 -2.09 15.95 4.55
C LEU A 48 -3.00 16.45 3.43
N ALA A 49 -4.10 15.74 3.17
CA ALA A 49 -5.11 16.20 2.22
C ALA A 49 -5.81 17.47 2.71
N PHE A 50 -6.06 17.60 4.01
CA PHE A 50 -6.64 18.82 4.57
C PHE A 50 -5.70 20.02 4.44
N SER A 51 -4.40 19.84 4.71
CA SER A 51 -3.38 20.87 4.49
C SER A 51 -3.38 21.33 3.02
N SER A 52 -3.34 20.38 2.08
CA SER A 52 -3.33 20.69 0.64
C SER A 52 -4.61 21.42 0.21
N TYR A 53 -5.76 20.97 0.73
CA TYR A 53 -7.06 21.61 0.53
C TYR A 53 -7.09 23.06 1.02
N LEU A 54 -6.57 23.33 2.23
CA LEU A 54 -6.51 24.70 2.79
C LEU A 54 -5.60 25.62 1.99
N LYS A 55 -4.53 25.07 1.39
CA LYS A 55 -3.57 25.81 0.55
C LYS A 55 -4.04 25.97 -0.90
N GLY A 56 -5.14 25.33 -1.29
CA GLY A 56 -5.59 25.31 -2.69
C GLY A 56 -4.63 24.55 -3.63
N GLU A 57 -3.85 23.62 -3.09
CA GLU A 57 -2.92 22.81 -3.86
C GLU A 57 -3.68 21.70 -4.59
N PRO A 58 -3.38 21.43 -5.88
CA PRO A 58 -4.07 20.41 -6.67
C PRO A 58 -3.56 18.99 -6.38
N LEU A 59 -3.34 18.68 -5.10
CA LEU A 59 -2.81 17.39 -4.63
C LEU A 59 -3.95 16.47 -4.19
N LEU A 60 -3.75 15.17 -4.43
CA LEU A 60 -4.60 14.09 -3.97
C LEU A 60 -3.76 13.18 -3.08
N THR A 61 -4.24 12.89 -1.88
CA THR A 61 -3.58 11.94 -0.97
C THR A 61 -4.17 10.55 -1.15
N VAL A 62 -3.31 9.54 -1.28
CA VAL A 62 -3.72 8.13 -1.33
C VAL A 62 -3.25 7.44 -0.04
N SER A 63 -4.17 6.79 0.66
CA SER A 63 -3.88 6.05 1.89
C SER A 63 -4.10 4.56 1.64
N PHE A 64 -3.02 3.78 1.66
CA PHE A 64 -3.05 2.32 1.53
C PHE A 64 -3.05 1.64 2.89
N PHE A 65 -3.86 0.57 3.03
CA PHE A 65 -3.96 -0.22 4.26
C PHE A 65 -4.63 -1.57 4.00
N GLY A 66 -4.38 -2.55 4.87
CA GLY A 66 -5.06 -3.85 4.85
C GLY A 66 -6.45 -3.82 5.50
N GLU A 67 -7.26 -4.87 5.30
CA GLU A 67 -8.62 -4.93 5.83
C GLU A 67 -8.68 -4.91 7.37
N GLY A 68 -7.66 -5.43 8.04
CA GLY A 68 -7.54 -5.34 9.50
C GLY A 68 -7.50 -3.90 10.03
N ALA A 69 -6.96 -2.95 9.26
CA ALA A 69 -6.94 -1.54 9.65
C ALA A 69 -8.35 -0.91 9.71
N THR A 70 -9.34 -1.52 9.06
CA THR A 70 -10.74 -1.04 9.07
C THR A 70 -11.47 -1.36 10.37
N GLU A 71 -10.87 -2.15 11.27
CA GLU A 71 -11.39 -2.46 12.60
C GLU A 71 -10.98 -1.42 13.64
N GLU A 72 -9.99 -0.59 13.34
CA GLU A 72 -9.53 0.48 14.20
C GLU A 72 -10.49 1.68 14.16
N GLY A 73 -10.78 2.27 15.33
CA GLY A 73 -11.71 3.41 15.43
C GLY A 73 -11.30 4.60 14.55
N VAL A 74 -9.99 4.84 14.42
CA VAL A 74 -9.43 5.93 13.60
C VAL A 74 -9.80 5.82 12.12
N PHE A 75 -10.12 4.63 11.61
CA PHE A 75 -10.61 4.46 10.25
C PHE A 75 -11.94 5.17 10.04
N ALA A 76 -12.94 4.88 10.90
CA ALA A 76 -14.27 5.47 10.80
C ALA A 76 -14.24 6.99 11.06
N GLU A 77 -13.45 7.43 12.03
CA GLU A 77 -13.24 8.85 12.31
C GLU A 77 -12.64 9.60 11.11
N SER A 78 -11.65 8.99 10.46
CA SER A 78 -10.98 9.53 9.27
C SER A 78 -11.92 9.63 8.07
N LEU A 79 -12.70 8.58 7.79
CA LEU A 79 -13.70 8.60 6.72
C LEU A 79 -14.73 9.70 6.95
N ASN A 80 -15.25 9.81 8.17
CA ASN A 80 -16.23 10.82 8.55
C ASN A 80 -15.70 12.25 8.33
N PHE A 81 -14.49 12.55 8.82
CA PHE A 81 -13.92 13.89 8.66
C PHE A 81 -13.59 14.22 7.20
N ALA A 82 -13.01 13.27 6.46
CA ALA A 82 -12.71 13.44 5.04
C ALA A 82 -13.97 13.72 4.22
N ALA A 83 -15.07 13.01 4.50
CA ALA A 83 -16.35 13.21 3.83
C ALA A 83 -16.97 14.57 4.19
N LEU A 84 -17.02 14.91 5.48
CA LEU A 84 -17.53 16.19 5.98
C LEU A 84 -16.87 17.39 5.30
N LYS A 85 -15.55 17.32 5.11
CA LYS A 85 -14.75 18.39 4.51
C LYS A 85 -14.57 18.26 2.99
N LYS A 86 -15.11 17.20 2.37
CA LYS A 86 -14.91 16.85 0.95
C LYS A 86 -13.44 16.85 0.55
N LEU A 87 -12.58 16.24 1.36
CA LEU A 87 -11.13 16.25 1.15
C LEU A 87 -10.72 15.38 -0.04
N PRO A 88 -9.61 15.74 -0.74
CA PRO A 88 -9.11 14.96 -1.86
C PRO A 88 -8.29 13.74 -1.40
N VAL A 89 -8.98 12.76 -0.81
CA VAL A 89 -8.38 11.51 -0.29
C VAL A 89 -8.95 10.30 -1.02
N LEU A 90 -8.07 9.41 -1.47
CA LEU A 90 -8.41 8.06 -1.89
C LEU A 90 -7.96 7.06 -0.82
N PHE A 91 -8.91 6.36 -0.21
CA PHE A 91 -8.65 5.26 0.72
C PHE A 91 -8.60 3.95 -0.06
N VAL A 92 -7.46 3.26 -0.06
CA VAL A 92 -7.26 1.98 -0.77
C VAL A 92 -7.10 0.87 0.26
N CYS A 93 -8.08 -0.03 0.31
CA CYS A 93 -8.08 -1.21 1.18
C CYS A 93 -7.60 -2.43 0.38
N GLU A 94 -6.42 -2.93 0.70
CA GLU A 94 -5.85 -4.17 0.16
C GLU A 94 -6.34 -5.34 1.01
N ASN A 95 -7.52 -5.88 0.66
CA ASN A 95 -8.11 -6.98 1.42
C ASN A 95 -7.44 -8.29 1.05
N ASN A 96 -6.53 -8.77 1.91
CA ASN A 96 -5.82 -10.03 1.72
C ASN A 96 -6.41 -11.19 2.52
N LEU A 97 -7.58 -10.98 3.14
CA LEU A 97 -8.35 -11.92 3.97
C LEU A 97 -7.80 -12.17 5.38
N TYR A 98 -6.61 -11.68 5.74
CA TYR A 98 -5.93 -12.01 6.99
C TYR A 98 -5.32 -10.79 7.70
N SER A 99 -5.62 -10.65 8.99
CA SER A 99 -4.81 -9.82 9.89
C SER A 99 -3.87 -10.73 10.68
N VAL A 100 -2.59 -10.68 10.31
CA VAL A 100 -1.56 -11.61 10.81
C VAL A 100 -1.90 -13.07 10.47
N TYR A 101 -2.50 -13.79 11.42
CA TYR A 101 -2.95 -15.19 11.32
C TYR A 101 -4.46 -15.33 11.52
N SER A 102 -5.18 -14.23 11.75
CA SER A 102 -6.62 -14.25 11.99
C SER A 102 -7.36 -14.02 10.66
N PRO A 103 -8.05 -15.04 10.13
CA PRO A 103 -8.90 -14.86 8.95
C PRO A 103 -10.00 -13.84 9.22
N ILE A 104 -10.51 -13.23 8.16
CA ILE A 104 -11.51 -12.16 8.27
C ILE A 104 -12.81 -12.62 8.93
N ASP A 105 -13.21 -13.87 8.73
CA ASP A 105 -14.47 -14.46 9.22
C ASP A 105 -14.52 -14.65 10.75
N VAL A 106 -13.38 -14.80 11.41
CA VAL A 106 -13.32 -14.85 12.88
C VAL A 106 -13.26 -13.46 13.54
N ARG A 107 -13.00 -12.41 12.74
CA ARG A 107 -12.87 -11.01 13.22
C ARG A 107 -14.02 -10.12 12.79
N GLN A 108 -14.77 -10.50 11.76
CA GLN A 108 -15.85 -9.70 11.19
C GLN A 108 -17.12 -10.53 11.04
N SER A 109 -18.27 -9.89 11.27
CA SER A 109 -19.56 -10.48 10.90
C SER A 109 -19.60 -10.73 9.38
N PRO A 110 -20.16 -11.87 8.91
CA PRO A 110 -20.33 -12.14 7.48
C PRO A 110 -21.23 -11.12 6.77
N GLU A 111 -22.08 -10.40 7.53
CA GLU A 111 -22.94 -9.33 7.01
C GLU A 111 -22.21 -7.98 6.88
N ARG A 112 -20.97 -7.88 7.37
CA ARG A 112 -20.18 -6.65 7.31
C ARG A 112 -19.71 -6.42 5.87
N SER A 113 -19.91 -5.19 5.39
CA SER A 113 -19.41 -4.75 4.07
C SER A 113 -18.61 -3.46 4.22
N LEU A 114 -17.31 -3.53 3.92
CA LEU A 114 -16.42 -2.36 3.95
C LEU A 114 -16.87 -1.28 2.96
N LYS A 115 -17.37 -1.69 1.78
CA LYS A 115 -17.96 -0.78 0.80
C LYS A 115 -19.16 -0.03 1.40
N LYS A 116 -20.11 -0.73 2.01
CA LYS A 116 -21.29 -0.08 2.63
C LYS A 116 -20.91 0.83 3.80
N MET A 117 -19.86 0.50 4.55
CA MET A 117 -19.34 1.39 5.61
C MET A 117 -18.85 2.72 5.03
N ALA A 118 -18.10 2.68 3.93
CA ALA A 118 -17.69 3.90 3.24
C ALA A 118 -18.90 4.65 2.66
N GLU A 119 -19.83 3.97 1.97
CA GLU A 119 -21.05 4.58 1.42
C GLU A 119 -21.89 5.28 2.50
N ALA A 120 -21.93 4.74 3.72
CA ALA A 120 -22.65 5.35 4.85
C ALA A 120 -22.10 6.74 5.26
N HIS A 121 -20.85 7.04 4.94
CA HIS A 121 -20.27 8.38 5.11
C HIS A 121 -20.51 9.31 3.92
N GLY A 122 -21.23 8.87 2.88
CA GLY A 122 -21.57 9.67 1.70
C GLY A 122 -20.43 9.81 0.69
N MET A 123 -19.44 8.91 0.71
CA MET A 123 -18.35 8.87 -0.27
C MET A 123 -18.59 7.84 -1.37
N LEU A 124 -17.96 8.06 -2.53
CA LEU A 124 -17.88 7.04 -3.58
C LEU A 124 -17.11 5.83 -3.04
N ALA A 125 -17.71 4.66 -3.06
CA ALA A 125 -17.06 3.42 -2.68
C ALA A 125 -17.13 2.39 -3.81
N LEU A 126 -15.97 1.92 -4.25
CA LEU A 126 -15.84 0.88 -5.25
C LEU A 126 -15.12 -0.34 -4.65
N GLU A 127 -15.43 -1.52 -5.17
CA GLU A 127 -14.73 -2.74 -4.83
C GLU A 127 -14.48 -3.57 -6.09
N GLY A 128 -13.41 -4.34 -6.11
CA GLY A 128 -13.04 -5.17 -7.26
C GLY A 128 -11.93 -6.16 -6.97
N ASN A 129 -11.51 -6.87 -8.01
CA ASN A 129 -10.45 -7.85 -7.92
C ASN A 129 -9.06 -7.18 -8.03
N GLY A 130 -8.30 -7.18 -6.93
CA GLY A 130 -6.96 -6.61 -6.86
C GLY A 130 -5.91 -7.31 -7.72
N ASN A 131 -6.19 -8.54 -8.18
CA ASN A 131 -5.30 -9.28 -9.06
C ASN A 131 -5.59 -9.05 -10.56
N LEU A 132 -6.63 -8.27 -10.91
CA LEU A 132 -6.93 -7.89 -12.29
C LEU A 132 -6.45 -6.47 -12.57
N VAL A 133 -5.24 -6.33 -13.11
CA VAL A 133 -4.52 -5.04 -13.29
C VAL A 133 -5.37 -3.98 -14.02
N GLU A 134 -6.11 -4.37 -15.05
CA GLU A 134 -6.96 -3.43 -15.81
C GLU A 134 -8.20 -2.99 -15.03
N GLU A 135 -8.76 -3.88 -14.19
CA GLU A 135 -9.87 -3.54 -13.30
C GLU A 135 -9.40 -2.56 -12.22
N VAL A 136 -8.26 -2.85 -11.58
CA VAL A 136 -7.62 -1.94 -10.62
C VAL A 136 -7.40 -0.55 -11.24
N PHE A 137 -6.83 -0.51 -12.45
CA PHE A 137 -6.61 0.75 -13.17
C PHE A 137 -7.92 1.51 -13.43
N SER A 138 -8.96 0.81 -13.90
CA SER A 138 -10.27 1.40 -14.20
C SER A 138 -10.96 1.96 -12.95
N LEU A 139 -10.99 1.19 -11.87
CA LEU A 139 -11.62 1.59 -10.61
C LEU A 139 -10.86 2.74 -9.96
N ALA A 140 -9.52 2.67 -9.89
CA ALA A 140 -8.69 3.75 -9.36
C ALA A 140 -8.86 5.03 -10.18
N THR A 141 -8.89 4.94 -11.51
CA THR A 141 -9.14 6.09 -12.40
C THR A 141 -10.48 6.74 -12.12
N THR A 142 -11.53 5.94 -11.90
CA THR A 142 -12.87 6.43 -11.55
C THR A 142 -12.88 7.17 -10.22
N CYS A 143 -12.24 6.59 -9.18
CA CYS A 143 -12.09 7.25 -7.88
C CYS A 143 -11.31 8.56 -7.98
N VAL A 144 -10.14 8.54 -8.63
CA VAL A 144 -9.30 9.74 -8.81
C VAL A 144 -10.02 10.83 -9.58
N LYS A 145 -10.76 10.47 -10.64
CA LYS A 145 -11.58 11.42 -11.40
C LYS A 145 -12.64 12.08 -10.52
N SER A 146 -13.41 11.27 -9.79
CA SER A 146 -14.46 11.78 -8.88
C SER A 146 -13.90 12.74 -7.83
N ILE A 147 -12.77 12.39 -7.22
CA ILE A 147 -12.08 13.25 -6.24
C ILE A 147 -11.67 14.58 -6.88
N ARG A 148 -11.05 14.54 -8.07
CA ARG A 148 -10.60 15.74 -8.79
C ARG A 148 -11.74 16.64 -9.27
N GLU A 149 -12.93 16.08 -9.47
CA GLU A 149 -14.16 16.82 -9.79
C GLU A 149 -14.80 17.49 -8.55
N GLY A 150 -14.24 17.29 -7.35
CA GLY A 150 -14.71 17.92 -6.12
C GLY A 150 -15.84 17.17 -5.43
N ASN A 151 -16.06 15.90 -5.78
CA ASN A 151 -17.09 15.06 -5.15
C ASN A 151 -16.71 14.56 -3.74
N GLY A 152 -15.55 14.95 -3.23
CA GLY A 152 -15.02 14.53 -1.92
C GLY A 152 -14.17 13.26 -2.01
N PRO A 153 -13.95 12.58 -0.88
CA PRO A 153 -13.09 11.39 -0.84
C PRO A 153 -13.73 10.20 -1.56
N ALA A 154 -12.92 9.19 -1.85
CA ALA A 154 -13.38 7.91 -2.35
C ALA A 154 -12.70 6.74 -1.61
N PHE A 155 -13.39 5.59 -1.58
CA PHE A 155 -12.91 4.34 -1.03
C PHE A 155 -12.83 3.28 -2.14
N LEU A 156 -11.72 2.55 -2.19
CA LEU A 156 -11.49 1.47 -3.13
C LEU A 156 -11.01 0.22 -2.37
N LYS A 157 -11.85 -0.83 -2.34
CA LYS A 157 -11.48 -2.15 -1.81
C LYS A 157 -11.00 -3.06 -2.93
N LEU A 158 -9.84 -3.65 -2.78
CA LEU A 158 -9.26 -4.58 -3.73
C LEU A 158 -9.02 -5.91 -3.05
N ASP A 159 -9.73 -6.94 -3.49
CA ASP A 159 -9.55 -8.31 -3.00
C ASP A 159 -8.28 -8.91 -3.61
N THR A 160 -7.35 -9.33 -2.77
CA THR A 160 -6.05 -9.91 -3.15
C THR A 160 -5.62 -10.96 -2.12
N TYR A 161 -4.36 -11.37 -2.13
CA TYR A 161 -3.88 -12.42 -1.25
C TYR A 161 -2.40 -12.30 -0.90
N ARG A 162 -2.09 -12.58 0.37
CA ARG A 162 -0.71 -12.60 0.88
C ARG A 162 -0.09 -13.98 0.68
N TYR A 163 0.82 -14.13 -0.28
CA TYR A 163 1.48 -15.43 -0.50
C TYR A 163 2.43 -15.82 0.62
N ARG A 164 3.28 -14.88 1.04
CA ARG A 164 4.29 -15.11 2.08
C ARG A 164 3.70 -15.00 3.47
N GLU A 165 4.52 -15.34 4.45
CA GLU A 165 4.19 -15.12 5.85
C GLU A 165 3.90 -13.65 6.17
N HIS A 166 3.25 -13.39 7.30
CA HIS A 166 2.89 -12.02 7.68
C HIS A 166 4.10 -11.07 7.73
N CYS A 167 5.22 -11.58 8.24
CA CYS A 167 6.47 -10.86 8.32
C CYS A 167 7.61 -11.83 8.00
N GLY A 168 8.21 -11.68 6.82
CA GLY A 168 9.36 -12.46 6.39
C GLY A 168 9.22 -13.07 5.00
N PRO A 169 10.28 -13.73 4.51
CA PRO A 169 10.34 -14.25 3.15
C PRO A 169 9.78 -15.68 3.01
N HIS A 170 9.40 -16.34 4.10
CA HIS A 170 8.96 -17.73 4.07
C HIS A 170 7.47 -17.85 3.72
N PHE A 171 7.01 -19.09 3.55
CA PHE A 171 5.59 -19.42 3.50
C PHE A 171 5.17 -19.95 4.87
N ASP A 172 3.94 -19.67 5.27
CA ASP A 172 3.33 -20.08 6.54
C ASP A 172 2.05 -20.94 6.33
N THR A 173 1.99 -21.67 5.21
CA THR A 173 0.87 -22.57 4.88
C THR A 173 0.79 -23.82 5.76
N ASP A 174 1.86 -24.11 6.52
CA ASP A 174 1.97 -25.22 7.47
C ASP A 174 1.45 -24.86 8.88
N LEU A 175 1.20 -23.58 9.16
CA LEU A 175 0.73 -23.11 10.47
C LEU A 175 -0.77 -23.37 10.74
N GLY A 176 -1.53 -23.80 9.72
CA GLY A 176 -2.92 -24.26 9.88
C GLY A 176 -3.99 -23.16 10.00
N TYR A 177 -3.63 -21.88 9.89
CA TYR A 177 -4.60 -20.77 9.91
C TYR A 177 -5.24 -20.49 8.54
N ARG A 178 -4.69 -21.06 7.47
CA ARG A 178 -5.19 -21.01 6.08
C ARG A 178 -5.06 -22.38 5.43
N THR A 179 -5.94 -22.69 4.47
CA THR A 179 -5.90 -24.00 3.80
C THR A 179 -4.92 -23.99 2.62
N LEU A 180 -4.35 -25.14 2.31
CA LEU A 180 -3.48 -25.29 1.13
C LEU A 180 -4.27 -25.10 -0.18
N GLU A 181 -5.54 -25.52 -0.21
CA GLU A 181 -6.44 -25.35 -1.35
C GLU A 181 -6.68 -23.87 -1.65
N GLU A 182 -7.02 -23.07 -0.64
CA GLU A 182 -7.17 -21.61 -0.78
C GLU A 182 -5.88 -20.98 -1.31
N PHE A 183 -4.73 -21.33 -0.73
CA PHE A 183 -3.45 -20.81 -1.18
C PHE A 183 -3.15 -21.15 -2.66
N GLN A 184 -3.43 -22.38 -3.08
CA GLN A 184 -3.23 -22.85 -4.45
C GLN A 184 -4.15 -22.11 -5.44
N ASP A 185 -5.42 -21.94 -5.11
CA ASP A 185 -6.38 -21.17 -5.92
C ASP A 185 -5.90 -19.72 -6.12
N TRP A 186 -5.39 -19.08 -5.07
CA TRP A 186 -4.83 -17.73 -5.18
C TRP A 186 -3.51 -17.65 -5.96
N LEU A 187 -2.68 -18.70 -5.96
CA LEU A 187 -1.48 -18.78 -6.79
C LEU A 187 -1.80 -18.86 -8.29
N GLU A 188 -2.85 -19.58 -8.66
CA GLU A 188 -3.33 -19.66 -10.05
C GLU A 188 -3.82 -18.29 -10.55
N ARG A 189 -4.30 -17.45 -9.64
CA ARG A 189 -4.77 -16.08 -9.88
C ARG A 189 -3.67 -15.02 -9.78
N CYS A 190 -2.39 -15.41 -9.91
CA CYS A 190 -1.27 -14.48 -9.83
C CYS A 190 -1.42 -13.33 -10.84
N PRO A 191 -1.42 -12.04 -10.40
CA PRO A 191 -1.67 -10.90 -11.30
C PRO A 191 -0.62 -10.77 -12.40
N ILE A 192 0.65 -11.03 -12.08
CA ILE A 192 1.75 -10.94 -13.03
C ILE A 192 1.63 -12.03 -14.11
N LYS A 193 1.49 -13.29 -13.69
CA LYS A 193 1.41 -14.44 -14.62
C LYS A 193 0.17 -14.36 -15.51
N THR A 194 -0.99 -14.03 -14.93
CA THR A 194 -2.24 -13.94 -15.68
C THR A 194 -2.20 -12.80 -16.69
N TYR A 195 -1.68 -11.63 -16.30
CA TYR A 195 -1.58 -10.49 -17.20
C TYR A 195 -0.51 -10.67 -18.27
N GLN A 196 0.64 -11.26 -17.95
CA GLN A 196 1.67 -11.65 -18.93
C GLN A 196 1.09 -12.57 -20.01
N LYS A 197 0.37 -13.63 -19.60
CA LYS A 197 -0.29 -14.55 -20.53
C LYS A 197 -1.27 -13.84 -21.47
N LYS A 198 -2.04 -12.88 -20.93
CA LYS A 198 -2.96 -12.04 -21.72
C LYS A 198 -2.21 -11.17 -22.73
N LEU A 199 -1.18 -10.46 -22.30
CA LEU A 199 -0.42 -9.57 -23.19
C LEU A 199 0.30 -10.33 -24.32
N LEU A 200 0.81 -11.53 -24.02
CA LEU A 200 1.41 -12.42 -25.02
C LEU A 200 0.37 -12.93 -26.03
N SER A 201 -0.81 -13.38 -25.57
CA SER A 201 -1.86 -13.86 -26.47
C SER A 201 -2.41 -12.75 -27.37
N GLU A 202 -2.48 -11.52 -26.87
CA GLU A 202 -2.85 -10.32 -27.62
C GLU A 202 -1.71 -9.75 -28.48
N LYS A 203 -0.50 -10.34 -28.44
CA LYS A 203 0.70 -9.89 -29.15
C LYS A 203 1.09 -8.43 -28.82
N LYS A 204 0.75 -7.95 -27.63
CA LYS A 204 1.14 -6.63 -27.12
C LYS A 204 2.57 -6.61 -26.56
N ILE A 205 3.11 -7.78 -26.22
CA ILE A 205 4.48 -7.99 -25.74
C ILE A 205 5.03 -9.29 -26.33
N THR A 206 6.35 -9.45 -26.32
CA THR A 206 7.06 -10.68 -26.74
C THR A 206 7.84 -11.25 -25.56
N GLU A 207 8.11 -12.56 -25.59
CA GLU A 207 8.94 -13.23 -24.56
C GLU A 207 10.30 -12.54 -24.40
N ASN A 208 11.00 -12.28 -25.51
CA ASN A 208 12.29 -11.56 -25.48
C ASN A 208 12.20 -10.19 -24.77
N LYS A 209 11.07 -9.50 -24.88
CA LYS A 209 10.88 -8.20 -24.22
C LYS A 209 10.62 -8.38 -22.73
N ILE A 210 9.92 -9.43 -22.32
CA ILE A 210 9.73 -9.78 -20.91
C ILE A 210 11.07 -10.14 -20.28
N GLU A 211 11.85 -11.03 -20.90
CA GLU A 211 13.19 -11.41 -20.45
C GLU A 211 14.12 -10.19 -20.30
N ALA A 212 14.06 -9.26 -21.25
CA ALA A 212 14.82 -8.02 -21.19
C ALA A 212 14.40 -7.13 -20.00
N MET A 213 13.10 -7.03 -19.70
CA MET A 213 12.60 -6.31 -18.52
C MET A 213 13.06 -6.97 -17.23
N GLU A 214 12.92 -8.30 -17.11
CA GLU A 214 13.34 -9.06 -15.93
C GLU A 214 14.83 -8.90 -15.66
N LYS A 215 15.67 -8.96 -16.70
CA LYS A 215 17.12 -8.73 -16.57
C LYS A 215 17.41 -7.30 -16.11
N SER A 216 16.75 -6.31 -16.69
CA SER A 216 16.93 -4.90 -16.31
C SER A 216 16.52 -4.64 -14.86
N ILE A 217 15.39 -5.18 -14.41
CA ILE A 217 14.89 -5.04 -13.04
C ILE A 217 15.82 -5.76 -12.06
N THR A 218 16.29 -6.96 -12.41
CA THR A 218 17.25 -7.70 -11.57
C THR A 218 18.54 -6.90 -11.37
N GLN A 219 19.09 -6.32 -12.44
CA GLN A 219 20.27 -5.46 -12.34
C GLN A 219 20.01 -4.22 -11.46
N GLU A 220 18.86 -3.57 -11.60
CA GLU A 220 18.51 -2.41 -10.76
C GLU A 220 18.42 -2.78 -9.27
N ILE A 221 17.89 -3.96 -8.97
CA ILE A 221 17.81 -4.51 -7.61
C ILE A 221 19.23 -4.77 -7.07
N GLU A 222 20.07 -5.48 -7.83
CA GLU A 222 21.47 -5.76 -7.46
C GLU A 222 22.24 -4.47 -7.16
N GLU A 223 22.14 -3.47 -8.05
CA GLU A 223 22.77 -2.16 -7.83
C GLU A 223 22.25 -1.43 -6.58
N ALA A 224 20.98 -1.66 -6.19
CA ALA A 224 20.43 -1.09 -4.96
C ALA A 224 20.98 -1.76 -3.70
N PHE A 225 21.21 -3.07 -3.74
CA PHE A 225 21.88 -3.81 -2.66
C PHE A 225 23.35 -3.43 -2.57
N ASP A 226 24.09 -3.40 -3.69
CA ASP A 226 25.49 -2.98 -3.72
C ASP A 226 25.66 -1.56 -3.15
N PHE A 227 24.78 -0.64 -3.55
CA PHE A 227 24.76 0.72 -3.01
C PHE A 227 24.54 0.74 -1.50
N ALA A 228 23.59 -0.04 -0.98
CA ALA A 228 23.32 -0.12 0.45
C ALA A 228 24.52 -0.70 1.22
N ASP A 229 25.14 -1.77 0.73
CA ASP A 229 26.27 -2.42 1.39
C ASP A 229 27.49 -1.51 1.49
N GLN A 230 27.78 -0.77 0.40
CA GLN A 230 28.87 0.20 0.33
C GLN A 230 28.58 1.51 1.08
N SER A 231 27.32 1.76 1.43
CA SER A 231 26.93 2.98 2.13
C SER A 231 27.38 2.96 3.60
N PRO A 232 27.75 4.12 4.17
CA PRO A 232 28.12 4.21 5.57
C PRO A 232 26.90 4.09 6.49
N PHE A 233 27.11 3.51 7.67
CA PHE A 233 26.17 3.66 8.78
C PHE A 233 26.17 5.13 9.26
N PRO A 234 25.06 5.64 9.80
CA PRO A 234 25.05 6.95 10.43
C PRO A 234 25.99 6.94 11.66
N GLN A 235 26.65 8.07 11.92
CA GLN A 235 27.49 8.24 13.11
C GLN A 235 26.58 8.55 14.28
N PHE A 236 26.32 7.56 15.14
CA PHE A 236 25.41 7.67 16.28
C PHE A 236 26.08 8.29 17.52
N ASP A 237 26.80 9.40 17.38
CA ASP A 237 27.19 10.19 18.55
C ASP A 237 25.95 10.92 19.08
N LEU A 238 25.00 10.16 19.66
CA LEU A 238 23.76 10.63 20.30
C LEU A 238 23.21 11.91 19.64
N ASP A 239 22.90 11.84 18.34
CA ASP A 239 22.40 12.96 17.53
C ASP A 239 21.07 13.50 18.10
N TYR A 240 21.15 14.39 19.08
CA TYR A 240 20.04 15.20 19.56
C TYR A 240 19.51 16.13 18.44
N GLU A 241 20.29 16.34 17.38
CA GLU A 241 20.03 17.25 16.25
C GLU A 241 18.72 16.99 15.49
N LEU A 242 18.09 15.82 15.67
CA LEU A 242 16.83 15.48 15.01
C LEU A 242 15.74 15.02 15.98
N MET A 243 15.94 15.16 17.29
CA MET A 243 14.87 14.97 18.27
C MET A 243 13.94 16.18 18.31
N TYR A 244 14.53 17.38 18.21
CA TYR A 244 13.85 18.66 18.16
C TYR A 244 14.49 19.51 17.06
N ALA A 245 13.79 20.57 16.63
CA ALA A 245 14.33 21.48 15.63
C ALA A 245 15.52 22.31 16.16
N GLU A 246 15.53 22.58 17.46
CA GLU A 246 16.56 23.29 18.23
C GLU A 246 16.67 22.68 19.64
#